data_AF-A0A5F2ATH9-F1
#
_entry.id   AF-A0A5F2ATH9-F1
#
_cell.length_a   1.000
_cell.length_b   1.000
_cell.length_c   1.000
_cell.angle_alpha   90.00
_cell.angle_beta   90.00
_cell.angle_gamma   90.00
#
_symmetry.space_group_name_H-M   'P 1'
#
loop_
_entity.id
_entity.type
_entity.pdbx_description
1 polymer ?
#
loop_
_entity_poly.entity_id
_entity_poly.type
_entity_poly.pdbx_seq_one_letter_code
_entity_poly.pdbx_strand_id
1 'polypeptide(L)'
;MFEKTHFMKTQDLLERGMNNSVFKRKVISDNIANADVPHFKRSEVIFESMIKRAINSEKIEAMKEVPTQISDDRHIQFFKPLDYREVQPKANIDYLTTMRADGNNVDVEKEVVEASNSQMQYMMMSERINQNYRDLKQVMRMA
;
A
#
# COMPACT_ATOMS: atom_id res chain seq x y z
N MET A 1 15.20 11.92 -18.37
CA MET A 1 14.36 11.49 -19.51
C MET A 1 13.31 10.43 -19.13
N PHE A 2 13.57 9.51 -18.18
CA PHE A 2 12.65 8.39 -17.84
C PHE A 2 11.74 8.57 -16.60
N GLU A 3 11.93 9.61 -15.77
CA GLU A 3 11.22 9.77 -14.48
C GLU A 3 9.69 9.91 -14.57
N LYS A 4 9.16 10.32 -15.73
CA LYS A 4 7.72 10.51 -15.94
C LYS A 4 7.07 9.38 -16.75
N THR A 5 7.76 8.25 -16.95
CA THR A 5 7.23 7.13 -17.76
C THR A 5 6.33 6.22 -16.93
N HIS A 6 5.34 5.59 -17.58
CA HIS A 6 4.51 4.55 -16.96
C HIS A 6 5.35 3.40 -16.41
N PHE A 7 6.44 3.02 -17.10
CA PHE A 7 7.36 1.99 -16.64
C PHE A 7 7.98 2.33 -15.29
N MET A 8 8.51 3.55 -15.12
CA MET A 8 9.12 3.97 -13.85
C MET A 8 8.09 4.05 -12.72
N LYS A 9 6.86 4.49 -13.02
CA LYS A 9 5.75 4.47 -12.04
C LYS A 9 5.40 3.05 -11.60
N THR A 10 5.34 2.09 -12.53
CA THR A 10 5.12 0.68 -12.19
C THR A 10 6.25 0.12 -11.32
N GLN A 11 7.50 0.46 -11.64
CA GLN A 11 8.66 0.03 -10.87
C GLN A 11 8.63 0.56 -9.42
N ASP A 12 8.36 1.86 -9.25
CA ASP A 12 8.19 2.48 -7.93
C ASP A 12 7.05 1.84 -7.13
N LEU A 13 5.90 1.58 -7.77
CA LEU A 13 4.77 0.93 -7.11
C LEU A 13 5.11 -0.51 -6.67
N LEU A 14 5.89 -1.26 -7.45
CA LEU A 14 6.35 -2.60 -7.07
C LEU A 14 7.30 -2.55 -5.88
N GLU A 15 8.27 -1.63 -5.87
CA GLU A 15 9.19 -1.45 -4.76
C GLU A 15 8.46 -1.08 -3.47
N ARG A 16 7.52 -0.14 -3.56
CA ARG A 16 6.70 0.27 -2.43
C ARG A 16 5.75 -0.83 -1.96
N GLY A 17 5.23 -1.64 -2.89
CA GLY A 17 4.49 -2.86 -2.58
C GLY A 17 5.32 -3.84 -1.77
N MET A 18 6.59 -4.06 -2.14
CA MET A 18 7.52 -4.89 -1.38
C MET A 18 7.78 -4.34 0.02
N ASN A 19 8.05 -3.03 0.15
CA ASN A 19 8.23 -2.38 1.45
C ASN A 19 6.98 -2.54 2.32
N ASN A 20 5.80 -2.42 1.72
CA ASN A 20 4.53 -2.68 2.39
C ASN A 20 4.39 -4.14 2.84
N SER A 21 4.78 -5.13 2.03
CA SER A 21 4.76 -6.54 2.46
C SER A 21 5.67 -6.78 3.67
N VAL A 22 6.86 -6.17 3.70
CA VAL A 22 7.74 -6.25 4.88
C VAL A 22 7.10 -5.59 6.10
N PHE A 23 6.51 -4.41 5.94
CA PHE A 23 5.81 -3.71 7.02
C PHE A 23 4.59 -4.51 7.52
N LYS A 24 3.79 -5.09 6.63
CA LYS A 24 2.66 -5.96 6.95
C LYS A 24 3.12 -7.18 7.75
N ARG A 25 4.21 -7.83 7.35
CA ARG A 25 4.78 -8.95 8.11
C ARG A 25 5.23 -8.55 9.52
N LYS A 26 5.77 -7.35 9.69
CA LYS A 26 6.10 -6.80 11.02
C LYS A 26 4.85 -6.64 11.90
N VAL A 27 3.80 -6.02 11.37
CA VAL A 27 2.53 -5.83 12.09
C VAL A 27 1.88 -7.17 12.47
N ILE A 28 1.91 -8.15 11.56
CA ILE A 28 1.40 -9.50 11.82
C ILE A 28 2.21 -10.19 12.92
N SER A 29 3.54 -10.05 12.90
CA SER A 29 4.40 -10.58 13.97
C SER A 29 4.06 -9.97 15.33
N ASP A 30 3.78 -8.67 15.38
CA ASP A 30 3.35 -7.99 16.61
C ASP A 30 1.97 -8.48 17.08
N ASN A 31 1.04 -8.74 16.16
CA ASN A 31 -0.26 -9.34 16.50
C ASN A 31 -0.09 -10.75 17.09
N ILE A 32 0.67 -11.63 16.43
CA ILE A 32 0.92 -13.00 16.89
C ILE A 32 1.58 -13.01 18.27
N ALA A 33 2.58 -12.15 18.49
CA ALA A 33 3.27 -12.06 19.77
C ALA A 33 2.34 -11.67 20.93
N ASN A 34 1.30 -10.87 20.64
CA ASN A 34 0.32 -10.43 21.64
C ASN A 34 -1.00 -11.21 21.58
N ALA A 35 -1.02 -12.38 20.93
CA ALA A 35 -2.22 -13.17 20.79
C ALA A 35 -2.82 -13.60 22.13
N ASP A 36 -2.02 -13.79 23.18
CA ASP A 36 -2.51 -14.20 24.51
C ASP A 36 -2.59 -13.04 25.52
N VAL A 37 -2.40 -11.80 25.06
CA VAL A 37 -2.48 -10.60 25.92
C VAL A 37 -3.96 -10.18 26.05
N PRO A 38 -4.52 -10.12 27.27
CA PRO A 38 -5.90 -9.67 27.47
C PRO A 38 -6.14 -8.26 26.93
N HIS A 39 -7.33 -8.00 26.39
CA HIS A 39 -7.73 -6.71 25.82
C HIS A 39 -6.88 -6.19 24.64
N PHE A 40 -5.95 -6.98 24.10
CA PHE A 40 -5.17 -6.57 22.94
C PHE A 40 -6.04 -6.41 21.69
N LYS A 41 -5.72 -5.41 20.87
CA LYS A 41 -6.44 -5.10 19.62
C LYS A 41 -5.51 -5.26 18.43
N ARG A 42 -5.91 -6.14 17.49
CA ARG A 42 -5.16 -6.42 16.27
C ARG A 42 -4.97 -5.15 15.46
N SER A 43 -3.79 -5.04 14.84
CA SER A 43 -3.48 -3.97 13.90
C SER A 43 -3.47 -4.52 12.47
N GLU A 44 -3.94 -3.73 11.52
CA GLU A 44 -4.00 -4.08 10.10
C GLU A 44 -3.36 -2.98 9.24
N VAL A 45 -2.74 -3.35 8.13
CA VAL A 45 -2.08 -2.40 7.22
C VAL A 45 -3.03 -1.98 6.11
N ILE A 46 -3.28 -0.67 5.98
CA ILE A 46 -4.27 -0.10 5.04
C ILE A 46 -3.66 0.45 3.73
N PHE A 47 -2.44 0.04 3.37
CA PHE A 47 -1.70 0.62 2.25
C PHE A 47 -2.40 0.48 0.89
N GLU A 48 -2.94 -0.70 0.58
CA GLU A 48 -3.56 -0.98 -0.72
C GLU A 48 -4.76 -0.09 -1.00
N SER A 49 -5.61 0.14 0.02
CA SER A 49 -6.78 1.01 -0.10
C SER A 49 -6.37 2.47 -0.30
N MET A 50 -5.30 2.92 0.37
CA MET A 50 -4.75 4.27 0.19
C MET A 50 -4.15 4.48 -1.19
N ILE A 51 -3.39 3.52 -1.72
CA ILE A 51 -2.85 3.58 -3.09
C ILE A 51 -3.98 3.58 -4.12
N LYS A 52 -4.99 2.72 -3.94
CA LYS A 52 -6.18 2.69 -4.80
C LYS A 52 -6.90 4.03 -4.81
N ARG A 53 -7.04 4.67 -3.64
CA ARG A 53 -7.60 6.02 -3.52
C ARG A 53 -6.76 7.07 -4.24
N ALA A 54 -5.43 7.03 -4.11
CA ALA A 54 -4.53 7.94 -4.80
C ALA A 54 -4.67 7.82 -6.33
N ILE A 55 -4.60 6.60 -6.87
CA ILE A 55 -4.77 6.33 -8.31
C ILE A 55 -6.14 6.79 -8.81
N ASN A 56 -7.20 6.56 -8.04
CA ASN A 56 -8.54 7.03 -8.41
C ASN A 56 -8.63 8.56 -8.40
N SER A 57 -7.94 9.24 -7.47
CA SER A 57 -7.92 10.70 -7.42
C SER A 57 -7.22 11.32 -8.64
N GLU A 58 -6.13 10.71 -9.11
CA GLU A 58 -5.46 11.14 -10.35
C GLU A 58 -6.38 10.99 -11.58
N LYS A 59 -7.20 9.93 -11.63
CA LYS A 59 -8.16 9.72 -12.73
C LYS A 59 -9.25 10.79 -12.76
N ILE A 60 -9.79 11.14 -11.59
CA ILE A 60 -10.83 12.18 -11.45
C ILE A 60 -10.28 13.53 -11.92
N GLU A 61 -9.04 13.86 -11.55
CA GLU A 61 -8.36 15.07 -12.05
C GLU A 61 -8.21 15.04 -13.57
N ALA A 62 -7.73 13.92 -14.14
CA ALA A 62 -7.53 13.78 -15.58
C ALA A 62 -8.84 13.91 -16.37
N MET A 63 -9.96 13.43 -15.81
CA MET A 63 -11.29 13.53 -16.41
C MET A 63 -11.92 14.93 -16.25
N LYS A 64 -11.31 15.84 -15.46
CA LYS A 64 -11.83 17.19 -15.14
C LYS A 64 -13.31 17.19 -14.72
N GLU A 65 -13.78 16.11 -14.10
CA GLU A 65 -15.21 15.93 -13.77
C GLU A 65 -15.71 16.99 -12.77
N VAL A 66 -14.80 17.63 -12.04
CA VAL A 66 -15.11 18.73 -11.12
C VAL A 66 -14.31 19.97 -11.54
N PRO A 67 -14.79 20.78 -12.50
CA PRO A 67 -14.11 22.00 -12.92
C PRO A 67 -14.16 23.00 -11.77
N THR A 68 -13.04 23.16 -11.06
CA THR A 68 -12.89 24.21 -10.06
C THR A 68 -12.04 25.33 -10.65
N GLN A 69 -12.65 26.50 -10.80
CA GLN A 69 -11.91 27.70 -11.14
C GLN A 69 -11.47 28.37 -9.84
N ILE A 70 -10.15 28.48 -9.66
CA ILE A 70 -9.56 29.22 -8.57
C ILE A 70 -9.28 30.61 -9.12
N SER A 71 -10.04 31.61 -8.68
CA SER A 71 -9.88 33.00 -9.09
C SER A 71 -8.89 33.78 -8.22
N ASP A 72 -8.57 33.28 -7.02
CA ASP A 72 -7.70 33.91 -6.03
C ASP A 72 -6.81 32.86 -5.37
N ASP A 73 -5.52 33.15 -5.23
CA ASP A 73 -4.51 32.24 -4.67
C ASP A 73 -4.77 31.87 -3.20
N ARG A 74 -5.64 32.61 -2.49
CA ARG A 74 -6.04 32.31 -1.10
C ARG A 74 -7.18 31.29 -0.99
N HIS A 75 -7.78 30.87 -2.10
CA HIS A 75 -8.85 29.88 -2.07
C HIS A 75 -8.30 28.47 -1.79
N ILE A 76 -8.95 27.78 -0.87
CA ILE A 76 -8.66 26.37 -0.58
C ILE A 76 -9.22 25.53 -1.72
N GLN A 77 -8.36 24.70 -2.32
CA GLN A 77 -8.76 23.77 -3.37
C GLN A 77 -9.76 22.74 -2.83
N PHE A 78 -10.94 22.64 -3.44
CA PHE A 78 -11.93 21.61 -3.09
C PHE A 78 -11.42 20.20 -3.38
N PHE A 79 -10.58 20.05 -4.40
CA PHE A 79 -9.99 18.80 -4.79
C PHE A 79 -8.50 18.98 -5.05
N LYS A 80 -7.68 18.40 -4.17
CA LYS A 80 -6.26 18.19 -4.41
C LYS A 80 -6.06 16.70 -4.73
N PRO A 81 -5.55 16.34 -5.92
CA PRO A 81 -5.22 14.94 -6.22
C PRO A 81 -4.24 14.44 -5.17
N LEU A 82 -4.48 13.24 -4.65
CA LEU A 82 -3.56 12.61 -3.72
C LEU A 82 -2.42 12.00 -4.55
N ASP A 83 -1.21 12.51 -4.40
CA ASP A 83 -0.04 11.91 -5.03
C ASP A 83 0.19 10.52 -4.42
N TYR A 84 0.23 9.50 -5.28
CA TYR A 84 0.50 8.14 -4.86
C TYR A 84 1.84 8.03 -4.11
N ARG A 85 2.83 8.89 -4.39
CA ARG A 85 4.16 8.91 -3.74
C ARG A 85 4.12 9.33 -2.27
N GLU A 86 3.14 10.16 -1.89
CA GLU A 86 2.97 10.61 -0.51
C GLU A 86 2.35 9.53 0.39
N VAL A 87 1.76 8.48 -0.20
CA VAL A 87 1.13 7.40 0.56
C VAL A 87 2.19 6.57 1.30
N GLN A 88 2.06 6.43 2.61
CA GLN A 88 2.94 5.57 3.41
C GLN A 88 2.14 4.43 4.03
N PRO A 89 2.71 3.21 4.17
CA PRO A 89 2.04 2.12 4.86
C PRO A 89 1.80 2.52 6.32
N LYS A 90 0.55 2.35 6.77
CA LYS A 90 0.11 2.70 8.12
C LYS A 90 -0.61 1.51 8.74
N ALA A 91 -0.26 1.21 9.99
CA ALA A 91 -1.00 0.27 10.82
C ALA A 91 -2.22 0.97 11.42
N ASN A 92 -3.38 0.34 11.32
CA ASN A 92 -4.64 0.79 11.89
C ASN A 92 -5.18 -0.28 12.85
N ILE A 93 -5.55 0.13 14.05
CA ILE A 93 -6.07 -0.77 15.08
C ILE A 93 -7.55 -1.03 14.81
N ASP A 94 -7.94 -2.30 14.89
CA ASP A 94 -9.33 -2.72 14.82
C ASP A 94 -9.96 -2.75 16.22
N TYR A 95 -10.71 -1.69 16.54
CA TYR A 95 -11.44 -1.56 17.80
C TYR A 95 -12.86 -2.13 17.75
N LEU A 96 -13.38 -2.43 16.55
CA LEU A 96 -14.79 -2.79 16.36
C LEU A 96 -15.02 -4.28 16.61
N THR A 97 -13.99 -5.10 16.39
CA THR A 97 -14.10 -6.55 16.56
C THR A 97 -13.65 -7.02 17.94
N THR A 98 -14.32 -8.06 18.44
CA THR A 98 -13.93 -8.86 19.60
C THR A 98 -14.14 -10.32 19.22
N MET A 99 -13.20 -11.21 19.55
CA MET A 99 -13.32 -12.64 19.25
C MET A 99 -13.38 -13.48 20.52
N ARG A 100 -12.59 -13.13 21.53
CA ARG A 100 -12.50 -13.86 22.79
C ARG A 100 -13.22 -13.11 23.91
N ALA A 101 -13.60 -13.85 24.95
CA ALA A 101 -14.29 -13.31 26.14
C ALA A 101 -13.44 -12.29 26.93
N ASP A 102 -12.12 -12.32 26.75
CA ASP A 102 -11.16 -11.36 27.30
C ASP A 102 -11.08 -10.03 26.50
N GLY A 103 -11.88 -9.88 25.43
CA GLY A 103 -11.89 -8.71 24.57
C GLY A 103 -10.76 -8.64 23.54
N ASN A 104 -9.91 -9.67 23.44
CA ASN A 104 -8.91 -9.82 22.39
C ASN A 104 -9.58 -10.23 21.05
N ASN A 105 -9.04 -9.72 19.94
CA ASN A 105 -9.51 -10.01 18.58
C ASN A 105 -8.42 -10.54 17.64
N VAL A 106 -7.29 -11.00 18.18
CA VAL A 106 -6.24 -11.68 17.41
C VAL A 106 -6.58 -13.16 17.25
N ASP A 107 -6.55 -13.63 16.01
CA ASP A 107 -6.66 -15.04 15.64
C ASP A 107 -5.34 -15.50 15.01
N VAL A 108 -4.58 -16.33 15.74
CA VAL A 108 -3.24 -16.77 15.33
C VAL A 108 -3.26 -17.49 13.99
N GLU A 109 -4.26 -18.33 13.73
CA GLU A 109 -4.33 -19.10 12.48
C GLU A 109 -4.53 -18.16 11.29
N LYS A 110 -5.41 -17.17 11.45
CA LYS A 110 -5.61 -16.12 10.45
C LYS A 110 -4.35 -15.28 10.23
N GLU A 111 -3.67 -14.88 11.30
CA GLU A 111 -2.43 -14.09 11.21
C GLU A 111 -1.31 -14.88 10.50
N VAL A 112 -1.18 -16.19 10.73
CA VAL A 112 -0.21 -17.06 10.04
C VAL A 112 -0.51 -17.18 8.54
N VAL A 113 -1.79 -17.29 8.17
CA VAL A 113 -2.21 -17.28 6.77
C VAL A 113 -1.89 -15.93 6.11
N GLU A 114 -2.20 -14.82 6.79
CA GLU A 114 -1.86 -13.47 6.31
C GLU A 114 -0.35 -13.24 6.17
N ALA A 115 0.46 -13.78 7.10
CA ALA A 115 1.91 -13.72 7.01
C ALA A 115 2.43 -14.43 5.75
N SER A 116 1.86 -15.61 5.47
CA SER A 116 2.18 -16.40 4.28
C SER A 116 1.79 -15.69 3.00
N ASN A 117 0.59 -15.08 2.97
CA ASN A 117 0.14 -14.25 1.85
C ASN A 117 1.08 -13.08 1.60
N SER A 118 1.49 -12.38 2.67
CA SER A 118 2.43 -11.26 2.58
C SER A 118 3.80 -11.68 2.05
N GLN A 119 4.30 -12.85 2.47
CA GLN A 119 5.53 -13.43 1.95
C GLN A 119 5.42 -13.76 0.45
N MET A 120 4.32 -14.37 0.01
CA MET A 120 4.08 -14.68 -1.40
C MET A 120 4.01 -13.41 -2.26
N GLN A 121 3.30 -12.38 -1.80
CA GLN A 121 3.24 -11.08 -2.47
C GLN A 121 4.63 -10.47 -2.66
N TYR A 122 5.46 -10.48 -1.61
CA TYR A 122 6.83 -9.97 -1.69
C TYR A 122 7.65 -10.72 -2.74
N MET A 123 7.61 -12.06 -2.73
CA MET A 123 8.34 -12.88 -3.70
C MET A 123 7.87 -12.62 -5.14
N MET A 124 6.56 -12.51 -5.36
CA MET A 124 5.98 -12.21 -6.67
C MET A 124 6.42 -10.84 -7.19
N MET A 125 6.38 -9.81 -6.34
CA MET A 125 6.81 -8.45 -6.71
C MET A 125 8.31 -8.41 -7.02
N SER A 126 9.14 -9.10 -6.23
CA SER A 126 10.58 -9.20 -6.46
C SER A 126 10.89 -9.86 -7.81
N GLU A 127 10.21 -10.96 -8.15
CA GLU A 127 10.38 -11.60 -9.45
C GLU A 127 9.95 -10.68 -10.60
N ARG A 128 8.84 -9.94 -10.44
CA ARG A 128 8.39 -8.99 -11.45
C ARG A 128 9.39 -7.85 -11.67
N ILE A 129 9.98 -7.32 -10.61
CA ILE A 129 11.05 -6.33 -10.68
C ILE A 129 12.26 -6.88 -11.45
N ASN A 130 12.68 -8.11 -11.14
CA ASN A 130 13.79 -8.75 -11.84
C ASN A 130 13.51 -8.95 -13.33
N GLN A 131 12.28 -9.31 -13.70
CA GLN A 131 11.84 -9.35 -15.10
C GLN A 131 11.93 -7.98 -15.77
N ASN A 132 11.38 -6.93 -15.16
CA ASN A 132 11.45 -5.57 -15.71
C ASN A 132 12.90 -5.11 -15.98
N TYR A 133 13.84 -5.44 -15.09
CA TYR A 133 15.26 -5.12 -15.31
C TYR A 133 15.89 -5.93 -16.45
N ARG A 134 15.51 -7.20 -16.63
CA ARG A 134 15.94 -8.01 -17.78
C ARG A 134 15.45 -7.40 -19.09
N ASP A 135 14.19 -6.99 -19.14
CA ASP A 135 13.58 -6.34 -20.31
C ASP A 135 14.30 -5.02 -20.64
N LEU A 136 14.53 -4.17 -19.63
CA LEU A 136 15.28 -2.92 -19.79
C LEU A 136 16.69 -3.17 -20.35
N LYS A 137 17.40 -4.17 -19.81
CA LYS A 137 18.75 -4.54 -20.26
C LYS A 137 18.74 -5.06 -21.70
N GLN A 138 17.70 -5.78 -22.12
CA GLN A 138 17.57 -6.25 -23.49
C GLN A 138 17.40 -5.08 -24.46
N VAL A 139 16.53 -4.12 -24.14
CA VAL A 139 16.33 -2.92 -24.96
C VAL A 139 17.60 -2.07 -25.04
N MET A 140 18.29 -1.84 -23.92
CA MET A 140 19.55 -1.07 -23.90
C MET A 140 20.70 -1.74 -24.67
N ARG A 141 20.66 -3.07 -24.86
CA ARG A 141 21.64 -3.79 -25.69
C ARG A 141 21.34 -3.72 -27.18
N MET A 142 20.09 -3.45 -27.55
CA MET A 142 19.65 -3.35 -28.94
C MET A 142 19.79 -1.93 -29.50
N ALA A 143 19.86 -0.91 -28.63
CA ALA A 143 20.10 0.49 -28.96
C ALA A 143 21.60 0.81 -29.00
#